data_AF-A0A2K3KIH1-F1
#
_entry.id   AF-A0A2K3KIH1-F1
#
_cell.length_a   1.000
_cell.length_b   1.000
_cell.length_c   1.000
_cell.angle_alpha   90.00
_cell.angle_beta   90.00
_cell.angle_gamma   90.00
#
_symmetry.space_group_name_H-M   'P 1'
#
loop_
_entity.id
_entity.type
_entity.pdbx_description
1 polymer ?
#
loop_
_entity_poly.entity_id
_entity_poly.type
_entity_poly.pdbx_seq_one_letter_code
_entity_poly.pdbx_strand_id
1 'polypeptide(L)'
;RLRLSKGDKPVTARDLQIKLVALWKTSSPWKMISLGRGFYEFKFTSYEDMRLAWSSGTVNLKPGVLRLSKWTNDFNSSAQSQTNVQVWIRLMELPQEYWRQRTLFEIASAIGIPLALDEATKNRTIGHYARLLVDLDLSNRIFDE
;
A
#
# COMPACT_ATOMS: atom_id res chain seq x y z
N ARG A 1 -6.55 -7.59 -4.47
CA ARG A 1 -7.83 -8.11 -5.01
C ARG A 1 -8.44 -7.11 -5.97
N LEU A 2 -8.62 -7.50 -7.23
CA LEU A 2 -9.38 -6.77 -8.25
C LEU A 2 -10.88 -6.97 -8.01
N ARG A 3 -11.63 -5.88 -8.01
CA ARG A 3 -13.09 -5.86 -7.96
C ARG A 3 -13.59 -5.09 -9.18
N LEU A 4 -14.52 -5.71 -9.91
CA LEU A 4 -15.24 -5.08 -11.02
C LEU A 4 -16.68 -4.83 -10.59
N SER A 5 -17.31 -3.79 -11.10
CA SER A 5 -18.73 -3.52 -10.92
C SER A 5 -19.57 -4.46 -11.78
N LYS A 6 -20.85 -4.63 -11.44
CA LYS A 6 -21.77 -5.45 -12.25
C LYS A 6 -21.92 -4.81 -13.63
N GLY A 7 -21.66 -5.59 -14.69
CA GLY A 7 -21.72 -5.12 -16.08
C GLY A 7 -20.39 -4.64 -16.66
N ASP A 8 -19.34 -4.51 -15.83
CA ASP A 8 -18.00 -4.19 -16.33
C ASP A 8 -17.46 -5.34 -17.18
N LYS A 9 -16.76 -4.99 -18.28
CA LYS A 9 -16.05 -5.97 -19.09
C LYS A 9 -14.94 -6.62 -18.25
N PRO A 10 -14.72 -7.95 -18.37
CA PRO A 10 -13.59 -8.61 -17.74
C PRO A 10 -12.27 -7.95 -18.15
N VAL A 11 -11.39 -7.72 -17.17
CA VAL A 11 -10.04 -7.20 -17.41
C VAL A 11 -9.08 -8.39 -17.51
N THR A 12 -8.34 -8.49 -18.62
CA THR A 12 -7.34 -9.56 -18.77
C THR A 12 -6.14 -9.31 -17.86
N ALA A 13 -5.41 -10.36 -17.50
CA ALA A 13 -4.17 -10.21 -16.74
C ALA A 13 -3.15 -9.32 -17.48
N ARG A 14 -3.09 -9.40 -18.82
CA ARG A 14 -2.20 -8.56 -19.63
C ARG A 14 -2.57 -7.08 -19.54
N ASP A 15 -3.86 -6.76 -19.70
CA ASP A 15 -4.33 -5.37 -19.62
C ASP A 15 -4.12 -4.77 -18.22
N LEU A 16 -4.36 -5.59 -17.18
CA LEU A 16 -4.07 -5.20 -15.81
C LEU A 16 -2.58 -4.89 -15.64
N GLN A 17 -1.69 -5.75 -16.14
CA GLN A 17 -0.25 -5.54 -16.03
C GLN A 17 0.19 -4.23 -16.70
N ILE A 18 -0.32 -3.95 -17.92
CA ILE A 18 -0.01 -2.71 -18.65
C ILE A 18 -0.43 -1.48 -17.82
N LYS A 19 -1.64 -1.49 -17.25
CA LYS A 19 -2.13 -0.39 -16.40
C LYS A 19 -1.25 -0.19 -15.16
N LEU A 20 -0.88 -1.29 -14.49
CA LEU A 20 -0.09 -1.22 -13.27
C LEU A 20 1.36 -0.77 -13.51
N VAL A 21 1.97 -1.15 -14.64
CA VAL A 21 3.30 -0.65 -15.03
C VAL A 21 3.28 0.87 -15.20
N ALA A 22 2.25 1.42 -15.86
CA ALA A 22 2.12 2.86 -16.03
C ALA A 22 1.89 3.61 -14.70
N LEU A 23 1.21 2.96 -13.74
CA LEU A 23 0.86 3.56 -12.45
C LEU A 23 1.99 3.50 -11.42
N TRP A 24 2.62 2.35 -11.25
CA TRP A 24 3.61 2.14 -10.18
C TRP A 24 4.99 2.72 -10.48
N LYS A 25 5.31 3.00 -11.76
CA LYS A 25 6.57 3.66 -12.17
C LYS A 25 7.82 3.08 -11.49
N THR A 26 7.87 1.76 -11.37
CA THR A 26 8.95 1.04 -10.69
C THR A 26 10.25 1.12 -11.47
N SER A 27 11.37 1.10 -10.75
CA SER A 27 12.71 1.11 -11.34
C SER A 27 13.11 -0.23 -11.96
N SER A 28 12.58 -1.34 -11.41
CA SER A 28 12.88 -2.71 -11.82
C SER A 28 11.63 -3.43 -12.35
N PRO A 29 11.79 -4.45 -13.21
CA PRO A 29 10.69 -5.30 -13.62
C PRO A 29 10.18 -6.15 -12.44
N TRP A 30 8.87 -6.41 -12.44
CA TRP A 30 8.18 -7.28 -11.49
C TRP A 30 7.31 -8.29 -12.22
N LYS A 31 6.99 -9.39 -11.55
CA LYS A 31 6.12 -10.45 -12.08
C LYS A 31 4.74 -10.38 -11.45
N MET A 32 3.71 -10.68 -12.21
CA MET A 32 2.35 -10.87 -11.69
C MET A 32 1.82 -12.25 -12.02
N ILE A 33 1.24 -12.89 -11.02
CA ILE A 33 0.71 -14.24 -11.10
C ILE A 33 -0.77 -14.18 -10.69
N SER A 34 -1.67 -14.66 -11.56
CA SER A 34 -3.09 -14.75 -11.25
C SER A 34 -3.34 -15.92 -10.30
N LEU A 35 -4.05 -15.68 -9.20
CA LEU A 35 -4.39 -16.68 -8.17
C LEU A 35 -5.88 -17.08 -8.19
N GLY A 36 -6.63 -16.59 -9.18
CA GLY A 36 -8.07 -16.80 -9.28
C GLY A 36 -8.90 -15.88 -8.38
N ARG A 37 -10.22 -15.82 -8.64
CA ARG A 37 -11.19 -14.98 -7.89
C ARG A 37 -10.81 -13.48 -7.75
N GLY A 38 -10.07 -12.97 -8.74
CA GLY A 38 -9.59 -11.59 -8.77
C GLY A 38 -8.37 -11.33 -7.87
N PHE A 39 -7.69 -12.37 -7.38
CA PHE A 39 -6.43 -12.23 -6.65
C PHE A 39 -5.23 -12.39 -7.56
N TYR A 40 -4.18 -11.65 -7.24
CA TYR A 40 -2.92 -11.61 -7.96
C TYR A 40 -1.79 -11.51 -6.94
N GLU A 41 -0.71 -12.26 -7.18
CA GLU A 41 0.57 -12.09 -6.49
C GLU A 41 1.47 -11.18 -7.33
N PHE A 42 2.18 -10.26 -6.67
CA PHE A 42 3.15 -9.37 -7.30
C PHE A 42 4.54 -9.63 -6.70
N LYS A 43 5.48 -10.05 -7.54
CA LYS A 43 6.87 -10.33 -7.13
C LYS A 43 7.78 -9.22 -7.64
N PHE A 44 8.28 -8.42 -6.71
CA PHE A 44 9.25 -7.35 -6.97
C PHE A 44 10.66 -7.82 -6.61
N THR A 45 11.65 -7.34 -7.34
CA THR A 45 13.07 -7.53 -7.02
C THR A 45 13.58 -6.47 -6.04
N SER A 46 13.02 -5.26 -6.13
CA SER A 46 13.34 -4.12 -5.28
C SER A 46 12.29 -3.97 -4.18
N TYR A 47 12.75 -3.82 -2.93
CA TYR A 47 11.88 -3.59 -1.79
C TYR A 47 11.23 -2.20 -1.88
N GLU A 48 11.95 -1.23 -2.43
CA GLU A 48 11.54 0.15 -2.64
C GLU A 48 10.43 0.23 -3.69
N ASP A 49 10.55 -0.52 -4.80
CA ASP A 49 9.50 -0.62 -5.81
C ASP A 49 8.23 -1.30 -5.25
N MET A 50 8.40 -2.35 -4.44
CA MET A 50 7.29 -3.00 -3.76
C MET A 50 6.56 -2.02 -2.84
N ARG A 51 7.29 -1.25 -2.04
CA ARG A 51 6.71 -0.25 -1.14
C ARG A 51 6.04 0.89 -1.89
N LEU A 52 6.63 1.36 -2.99
CA LEU A 52 6.05 2.37 -3.86
C LEU A 52 4.70 1.88 -4.43
N ALA A 53 4.68 0.67 -4.99
CA ALA A 53 3.46 0.04 -5.48
C ALA A 53 2.41 -0.08 -4.36
N TRP A 54 2.82 -0.56 -3.18
CA TRP A 54 1.91 -0.75 -2.05
C TRP A 54 1.37 0.57 -1.48
N SER A 55 2.15 1.65 -1.46
CA SER A 55 1.71 2.98 -1.02
C SER A 55 0.64 3.61 -1.92
N SER A 56 0.42 3.06 -3.12
CA SER A 56 -0.70 3.46 -3.99
C SER A 56 -2.06 3.01 -3.43
N GLY A 57 -2.06 2.07 -2.46
CA GLY A 57 -3.24 1.61 -1.75
C GLY A 57 -4.31 1.01 -2.65
N THR A 58 -5.43 1.73 -2.77
CA THR A 58 -6.54 1.34 -3.62
C THR A 58 -6.41 2.03 -4.97
N VAL A 59 -6.11 1.24 -5.99
CA VAL A 59 -5.87 1.71 -7.36
C VAL A 59 -7.16 1.65 -8.16
N ASN A 60 -7.59 2.79 -8.70
CA ASN A 60 -8.70 2.86 -9.64
C ASN A 60 -8.21 2.50 -11.06
N LEU A 61 -8.77 1.43 -11.63
CA LEU A 61 -8.30 0.86 -12.90
C LEU A 61 -9.23 1.13 -14.09
N LYS A 62 -10.44 1.67 -13.86
CA LYS A 62 -11.47 1.97 -14.88
C LYS A 62 -11.50 0.98 -16.08
N PRO A 63 -12.36 -0.05 -16.08
CA PRO A 63 -13.27 -0.42 -15.00
C PRO A 63 -12.55 -1.05 -13.80
N GLY A 64 -13.20 -0.98 -12.65
CA GLY A 64 -12.79 -1.68 -11.45
C GLY A 64 -11.74 -1.00 -10.57
N VAL A 65 -11.49 -1.66 -9.45
CA VAL A 65 -10.62 -1.20 -8.37
C VAL A 65 -9.74 -2.36 -7.92
N LEU A 66 -8.43 -2.11 -7.80
CA LEU A 66 -7.49 -3.05 -7.22
C LEU A 66 -7.10 -2.58 -5.82
N ARG A 67 -7.41 -3.38 -4.82
CA ARG A 67 -6.93 -3.17 -3.45
C ARG A 67 -5.70 -4.02 -3.20
N LEU A 68 -4.63 -3.40 -2.71
CA LEU A 68 -3.38 -4.06 -2.35
C LEU A 68 -3.39 -4.44 -0.86
N SER A 69 -2.67 -5.51 -0.53
CA SER A 69 -2.51 -6.00 0.84
C SER A 69 -1.17 -6.73 0.94
N LYS A 70 -0.64 -6.86 2.15
CA LYS A 70 0.56 -7.65 2.42
C LYS A 70 0.37 -9.09 1.94
N TRP A 71 1.43 -9.68 1.38
CA TRP A 71 1.46 -11.12 1.13
C TRP A 71 1.37 -11.90 2.45
N THR A 72 0.62 -13.00 2.44
CA THR A 72 0.50 -13.94 3.56
C THR A 72 0.85 -15.34 3.07
N ASN A 73 1.54 -16.10 3.91
CA ASN A 73 1.81 -17.52 3.64
C ASN A 73 0.49 -18.30 3.63
N ASP A 74 0.49 -19.46 2.96
CA ASP A 74 -0.67 -20.35 2.85
C ASP A 74 -1.92 -19.66 2.29
N PHE A 75 -1.70 -18.77 1.32
CA PHE A 75 -2.75 -17.95 0.72
C PHE A 75 -3.93 -18.80 0.22
N ASN A 76 -5.11 -18.59 0.81
CA ASN A 76 -6.36 -19.20 0.39
C ASN A 76 -7.39 -18.13 -0.01
N SER A 77 -7.65 -18.00 -1.32
CA SER A 77 -8.60 -17.02 -1.87
C SER A 77 -10.03 -17.08 -1.28
N SER A 78 -10.43 -18.20 -0.66
CA SER A 78 -11.72 -18.37 0.01
C SER A 78 -11.74 -17.81 1.43
N ALA A 79 -10.61 -17.82 2.13
CA ALA A 79 -10.49 -17.42 3.53
C ALA A 79 -10.02 -15.96 3.70
N GLN A 80 -9.67 -15.28 2.61
CA GLN A 80 -9.15 -13.92 2.64
C GLN A 80 -10.22 -12.90 3.08
N SER A 81 -10.09 -12.41 4.30
CA SER A 81 -10.73 -11.19 4.78
C SER A 81 -9.83 -9.98 4.47
N GLN A 82 -10.46 -8.84 4.20
CA GLN A 82 -9.74 -7.60 3.95
C GLN A 82 -9.81 -6.73 5.19
N THR A 83 -8.87 -6.95 6.12
CA THR A 83 -8.80 -6.25 7.41
C THR A 83 -7.84 -5.08 7.37
N ASN A 84 -6.95 -5.02 6.38
CA ASN A 84 -5.95 -3.95 6.26
C ASN A 84 -6.51 -2.66 5.67
N VAL A 85 -6.20 -1.52 6.25
CA VAL A 85 -6.52 -0.17 5.73
C VAL A 85 -5.27 0.69 5.71
N GLN A 86 -5.13 1.54 4.69
CA GLN A 86 -4.07 2.52 4.64
C GLN A 86 -4.56 3.86 5.14
N VAL A 87 -3.89 4.43 6.13
CA VAL A 87 -4.24 5.71 6.73
C VAL A 87 -3.04 6.64 6.79
N TRP A 88 -3.31 7.93 6.62
CA TRP A 88 -2.31 8.97 6.84
C TRP A 88 -2.37 9.41 8.30
N ILE A 89 -1.31 9.15 9.05
CA ILE A 89 -1.14 9.64 10.42
C ILE A 89 -0.33 10.92 10.44
N ARG A 90 -0.52 11.73 11.48
CA ARG A 90 0.28 12.93 11.76
C ARG A 90 0.93 12.78 13.13
N LEU A 91 2.25 12.95 13.17
CA LEU A 91 3.02 13.06 14.40
C LEU A 91 3.15 14.55 14.72
N MET A 92 2.28 15.02 15.61
CA MET A 92 2.27 16.40 16.09
C MET A 92 3.44 16.61 17.06
N GLU A 93 3.98 17.83 17.10
CA GLU A 93 4.98 18.27 18.10
C GLU A 93 6.29 17.45 18.14
N LEU A 94 6.53 16.58 17.15
CA LEU A 94 7.77 15.82 17.04
C LEU A 94 8.92 16.76 16.62
N PRO A 95 10.01 16.90 17.40
CA PRO A 95 11.13 17.75 17.04
C PRO A 95 11.78 17.35 15.71
N GLN A 96 12.23 18.34 14.93
CA GLN A 96 12.67 18.14 13.54
C GLN A 96 13.94 17.28 13.40
N GLU A 97 14.75 17.18 14.45
CA GLU A 97 15.91 16.29 14.54
C GLU A 97 15.51 14.81 14.36
N TYR A 98 14.27 14.44 14.72
CA TYR A 98 13.72 13.09 14.58
C TYR A 98 13.07 12.83 13.21
N TRP A 99 13.02 13.82 12.31
CA TRP A 99 12.36 13.69 11.01
C TRP A 99 13.22 12.98 9.96
N ARG A 100 14.14 12.10 10.39
CA ARG A 100 14.79 11.19 9.45
C ARG A 100 13.79 10.10 9.11
N GLN A 101 13.69 9.74 7.82
CA GLN A 101 12.74 8.73 7.35
C GLN A 101 12.80 7.43 8.16
N ARG A 102 14.02 6.97 8.48
CA ARG A 102 14.22 5.78 9.32
C ARG A 102 13.55 5.92 10.69
N THR A 103 13.81 7.01 11.40
CA THR A 103 13.24 7.30 12.72
C THR A 103 11.73 7.42 12.67
N LEU A 104 11.19 8.14 11.68
CA LEU A 104 9.74 8.28 11.53
C LEU A 104 9.06 6.93 11.23
N PHE A 105 9.70 6.07 10.42
CA PHE A 105 9.20 4.72 10.15
C PHE A 105 9.31 3.82 11.38
N GLU A 106 10.38 3.93 12.17
CA GLU A 106 10.50 3.22 13.44
C GLU A 106 9.36 3.62 14.40
N ILE A 107 9.04 4.91 14.54
CA ILE A 107 7.89 5.37 15.34
C ILE A 107 6.57 4.82 14.79
N ALA A 108 6.32 5.00 13.49
CA ALA A 108 5.08 4.56 12.86
C ALA A 108 4.90 3.02 12.87
N SER A 109 5.99 2.26 13.02
CA SER A 109 5.96 0.80 13.11
C SER A 109 5.22 0.28 14.34
N ALA A 110 5.12 1.10 15.39
CA ALA A 110 4.31 0.78 16.57
C ALA A 110 2.80 0.76 16.28
N ILE A 111 2.36 1.46 15.23
CA ILE A 111 0.95 1.59 14.85
C ILE A 111 0.61 0.57 13.75
N GLY A 112 1.51 0.37 12.78
CA GLY A 112 1.35 -0.61 11.71
C GLY A 112 2.52 -0.64 10.75
N ILE A 113 2.30 -0.93 9.47
CA ILE A 113 3.39 -1.02 8.49
C ILE A 113 3.56 0.34 7.80
N PRO A 114 4.63 1.11 8.09
CA PRO A 114 4.87 2.38 7.43
C PRO A 114 5.15 2.15 5.95
N LEU A 115 4.51 2.93 5.07
CA LEU A 115 4.63 2.80 3.62
C LEU A 115 5.35 3.99 2.99
N ALA A 116 5.00 5.22 3.35
CA ALA A 116 5.51 6.43 2.71
C ALA A 116 5.49 7.65 3.65
N LEU A 117 6.26 8.67 3.28
CA LEU A 117 6.15 10.04 3.80
C LEU A 117 5.41 10.89 2.76
N ASP A 118 4.68 11.90 3.20
CA ASP A 118 4.24 12.94 2.26
C ASP A 118 5.41 13.81 1.80
N GLU A 119 5.22 14.56 0.71
CA GLU A 119 6.29 15.38 0.13
C GLU A 119 6.77 16.46 1.10
N ALA A 120 5.86 17.05 1.90
CA ALA A 120 6.20 18.10 2.84
C ALA A 120 7.11 17.60 3.97
N THR A 121 6.83 16.41 4.52
CA THR A 121 7.66 15.77 5.55
C THR A 121 9.00 15.33 4.96
N LYS A 122 8.98 14.75 3.76
CA LYS A 122 10.20 14.27 3.08
C LYS A 122 11.17 15.41 2.77
N ASN A 123 10.65 16.53 2.27
CA ASN A 123 11.43 17.70 1.87
C ASN A 123 11.58 18.74 3.00
N ARG A 124 10.98 18.48 4.17
CA ARG A 124 10.98 19.37 5.34
C ARG A 124 10.47 20.79 5.03
N THR A 125 9.46 20.90 4.18
CA THR A 125 8.91 22.21 3.76
C THR A 125 7.86 22.75 4.73
N ILE A 126 7.24 21.89 5.54
CA ILE A 126 6.26 22.26 6.58
C ILE A 126 6.69 21.64 7.91
N GLY A 127 6.90 22.47 8.93
CA GLY A 127 7.44 22.05 10.23
C GLY A 127 6.42 21.76 11.33
N HIS A 128 5.11 21.79 11.04
CA HIS A 128 4.05 21.64 12.05
C HIS A 128 3.82 20.19 12.50
N TYR A 129 4.02 19.23 11.58
CA TYR A 129 3.84 17.80 11.85
C TYR A 129 4.60 16.98 10.82
N ALA A 130 5.04 15.79 11.21
CA ALA A 130 5.48 14.77 10.26
C ALA A 130 4.27 13.90 9.87
N ARG A 131 4.08 13.66 8.57
CA ARG A 131 2.94 12.91 8.04
C ARG A 131 3.40 11.66 7.31
N LEU A 132 2.80 10.53 7.67
CA LEU A 132 3.19 9.19 7.22
C LEU A 132 1.97 8.38 6.79
N LEU A 133 2.13 7.61 5.72
CA LEU A 133 1.17 6.60 5.31
C LEU A 133 1.50 5.28 6.02
N VAL A 134 0.52 4.67 6.66
CA VAL A 134 0.66 3.41 7.40
C VAL A 134 -0.44 2.44 6.97
N ASP A 135 -0.08 1.18 6.71
CA ASP A 135 -1.02 0.07 6.53
C ASP A 135 -1.32 -0.56 7.90
N LEU A 136 -2.57 -0.47 8.33
CA LEU A 136 -3.07 -0.95 9.61
C LEU A 136 -3.91 -2.19 9.44
N ASP A 137 -3.68 -3.22 10.23
CA ASP A 137 -4.54 -4.39 10.30
C ASP A 137 -5.63 -4.19 11.38
N LEU A 138 -6.88 -3.98 10.93
CA LEU A 138 -8.03 -3.74 11.80
C LEU A 138 -8.57 -5.01 12.48
N SER A 139 -7.96 -6.18 12.23
CA SER A 139 -8.32 -7.40 12.98
C SER A 139 -7.80 -7.39 14.41
N ASN A 140 -6.74 -6.61 14.67
CA ASN A 140 -6.18 -6.41 15.99
C ASN A 140 -6.90 -5.25 16.69
N ARG A 141 -7.02 -5.33 18.02
CA ARG A 141 -7.58 -4.23 18.81
C ARG A 141 -6.74 -2.98 18.58
N ILE A 142 -7.40 -1.92 18.09
CA ILE A 142 -6.87 -0.58 18.18
C ILE A 142 -7.02 -0.18 19.66
N PHE A 143 -5.94 0.31 20.26
CA PHE A 143 -6.03 0.88 21.60
C PHE A 143 -6.83 2.19 21.50
N ASP A 144 -8.06 2.16 22.00
CA ASP A 144 -8.83 3.37 22.30
C ASP A 144 -8.50 3.78 23.75
N GLU A 145 -8.13 5.05 23.97
CA GLU A 145 -8.01 5.68 25.29
C GLU A 145 -9.38 5.93 25.92
#